data_AF-A0AAV5D5J1-F1
#
_entry.id   AF-A0AAV5D5J1-F1
#
_cell.length_a   1.000
_cell.length_b   1.000
_cell.length_c   1.000
_cell.angle_alpha   90.00
_cell.angle_beta   90.00
_cell.angle_gamma   90.00
#
_symmetry.space_group_name_H-M   'P 1'
#
loop_
_entity.id
_entity.type
_entity.pdbx_description
1 polymer ?
#
loop_
_entity_poly.entity_id
_entity_poly.type
_entity_poly.pdbx_seq_one_letter_code
_entity_poly.pdbx_strand_id
1 'polypeptide(L)'
;MASGAVPQLRSLALLILAALYISCLQAATPAASQLSHPLPASATATPLVLEAAPGEQAAAAAEDGGACTYTVKVKTSCGSAARSSGAVSLAFGDAYRNEVYVARLTPRYGFERCATDTFRVSGPCGYGVCYLYLRGAGRDGGWAPEWVRVFEPTSSTPSTFYFGGPLPAGVWYGFDRCVSRPGPASAVVDGDEASSVAAAQSV
;
A
#
# COMPACT_ATOMS: atom_id res chain seq x y z
N MET A 1 63.23 -9.57 -36.22
CA MET A 1 63.01 -10.22 -34.92
C MET A 1 61.62 -9.84 -34.44
N ALA A 2 60.79 -10.85 -34.25
CA ALA A 2 59.36 -10.77 -34.04
C ALA A 2 58.98 -10.70 -32.55
N SER A 3 57.69 -10.42 -32.32
CA SER A 3 56.88 -10.66 -31.13
C SER A 3 57.16 -9.77 -29.92
N GLY A 4 56.17 -9.12 -29.30
CA GLY A 4 54.74 -9.42 -29.27
C GLY A 4 54.28 -9.43 -27.82
N ALA A 5 53.97 -8.27 -27.25
CA ALA A 5 53.50 -8.12 -25.87
C ALA A 5 52.46 -7.01 -25.76
N VAL A 6 51.37 -7.10 -26.54
CA VAL A 6 50.24 -6.14 -26.50
C VAL A 6 48.83 -6.80 -26.44
N PRO A 7 48.61 -8.12 -26.21
CA PRO A 7 47.24 -8.62 -26.00
C PRO A 7 46.79 -8.63 -24.53
N GLN A 8 47.72 -8.60 -23.57
CA GLN A 8 47.38 -8.85 -22.15
C GLN A 8 46.70 -7.66 -21.45
N LEU A 9 47.12 -6.43 -21.75
CA LEU A 9 46.61 -5.24 -21.05
C LEU A 9 45.14 -4.92 -21.40
N ARG A 10 44.74 -5.20 -22.65
CA ARG A 10 43.36 -5.01 -23.12
C ARG A 10 42.41 -6.04 -22.51
N SER A 11 42.87 -7.28 -22.37
CA SER A 11 42.07 -8.35 -21.76
C SER A 11 41.83 -8.08 -20.26
N LEU A 12 42.86 -7.62 -19.54
CA LEU A 12 42.75 -7.19 -18.14
C LEU A 12 41.80 -5.99 -17.95
N ALA A 13 41.86 -4.98 -18.84
CA ALA A 13 40.97 -3.82 -18.76
C ALA A 13 39.48 -4.19 -18.96
N LEU A 14 39.19 -5.13 -19.86
CA LEU A 14 37.82 -5.63 -20.09
C LEU A 14 37.30 -6.42 -18.89
N LEU A 15 38.14 -7.23 -18.24
CA LEU A 15 37.76 -7.98 -17.04
C LEU A 15 37.48 -7.06 -15.85
N ILE A 16 38.24 -5.97 -15.69
CA ILE A 16 38.01 -4.97 -14.63
C ILE A 16 36.69 -4.23 -14.88
N LEU A 17 36.41 -3.79 -16.11
CA LEU A 17 35.14 -3.14 -16.46
C LEU A 17 33.94 -4.07 -16.26
N ALA A 18 34.07 -5.35 -16.62
CA ALA A 18 33.03 -6.35 -16.38
C ALA A 18 32.80 -6.59 -14.88
N ALA A 19 33.86 -6.68 -14.07
CA ALA A 19 33.75 -6.83 -12.61
C ALA A 19 33.10 -5.60 -11.95
N LEU A 20 33.47 -4.39 -12.37
CA LEU A 20 32.85 -3.15 -11.89
C LEU A 20 31.37 -3.06 -12.29
N TYR A 21 31.02 -3.49 -13.50
CA TYR A 21 29.63 -3.55 -13.97
C TYR A 21 28.79 -4.55 -13.15
N ILE A 22 29.32 -5.75 -12.90
CA ILE A 22 28.64 -6.79 -12.11
C ILE A 22 28.45 -6.33 -10.65
N SER A 23 29.46 -5.69 -10.05
CA SER A 23 29.36 -5.14 -8.69
C SER A 23 28.33 -4.01 -8.59
N CYS A 24 28.11 -3.25 -9.67
CA CYS A 24 27.10 -2.19 -9.71
C CYS A 24 25.67 -2.74 -9.78
N LEU A 25 25.45 -3.89 -10.43
CA LEU A 25 24.13 -4.52 -10.52
C LEU A 25 23.60 -5.02 -9.16
N GLN A 26 24.49 -5.42 -8.24
CA GLN A 26 24.08 -5.92 -6.92
C GLN A 26 23.72 -4.81 -5.92
N ALA A 27 24.09 -3.55 -6.19
CA ALA A 27 23.72 -2.40 -5.36
C ALA A 27 22.29 -1.90 -5.64
N ALA A 28 21.61 -2.44 -6.67
CA ALA A 28 20.27 -2.03 -7.09
C ALA A 28 19.18 -3.05 -6.70
N THR A 29 19.40 -3.88 -5.67
CA THR A 29 18.28 -4.61 -5.05
C THR A 29 17.53 -3.65 -4.14
N PRO A 30 16.31 -3.19 -4.48
CA PRO A 30 15.46 -2.63 -3.45
C PRO A 30 15.22 -3.73 -2.43
N ALA A 31 15.61 -3.49 -1.18
CA ALA A 31 15.18 -4.30 -0.08
C ALA A 31 13.65 -4.35 -0.12
N ALA A 32 13.10 -5.49 -0.54
CA ALA A 32 11.69 -5.81 -0.43
C ALA A 32 11.40 -6.10 1.05
N SER A 33 11.55 -5.06 1.87
CA SER A 33 11.31 -5.12 3.30
C SER A 33 10.00 -4.40 3.56
N GLN A 34 9.01 -5.19 3.97
CA GLN A 34 7.94 -4.80 4.88
C GLN A 34 6.73 -4.10 4.24
N LEU A 35 5.91 -4.88 3.52
CA LEU A 35 4.48 -4.63 3.51
C LEU A 35 3.87 -5.40 4.71
N SER A 36 3.97 -4.82 5.90
CA SER A 36 3.50 -5.45 7.15
C SER A 36 1.97 -5.43 7.27
N HIS A 37 1.30 -4.60 6.46
CA HIS A 37 -0.15 -4.64 6.31
C HIS A 37 -0.55 -5.54 5.13
N PRO A 38 -1.49 -6.49 5.35
CA PRO A 38 -2.11 -7.17 4.22
C PRO A 38 -2.76 -6.13 3.32
N LEU A 39 -2.48 -6.22 2.01
CA LEU A 39 -3.21 -5.44 1.01
C LEU A 39 -4.71 -5.61 1.24
N PRO A 40 -5.53 -4.56 1.05
CA PRO A 40 -6.97 -4.68 1.17
C PRO A 40 -7.45 -5.81 0.27
N ALA A 41 -8.00 -6.85 0.91
CA ALA A 41 -8.51 -8.02 0.21
C ALA A 41 -9.59 -7.50 -0.75
N SER A 42 -9.37 -7.69 -2.05
CA SER A 42 -10.46 -7.48 -3.00
C SER A 42 -11.55 -8.46 -2.61
N ALA A 43 -12.65 -7.96 -2.04
CA ALA A 43 -13.82 -8.77 -1.77
C ALA A 43 -14.15 -9.49 -3.07
N THR A 44 -13.92 -10.80 -3.10
CA THR A 44 -14.26 -11.64 -4.23
C THR A 44 -15.77 -11.70 -4.21
N ALA A 45 -16.41 -10.84 -5.00
CA ALA A 45 -17.84 -10.87 -5.17
C ALA A 45 -18.20 -12.18 -5.87
N THR A 46 -18.69 -13.14 -5.09
CA THR A 46 -19.40 -14.32 -5.58
C THR A 46 -20.56 -13.83 -6.46
N PRO A 47 -20.73 -14.31 -7.70
CA PRO A 47 -21.85 -13.88 -8.52
C PRO A 47 -23.11 -14.62 -8.03
N LEU A 48 -23.83 -14.02 -7.09
CA LEU A 48 -25.25 -14.32 -6.94
C LEU A 48 -25.99 -13.50 -7.99
N VAL A 49 -26.42 -14.18 -9.05
CA VAL A 49 -27.38 -13.63 -10.00
C VAL A 49 -28.67 -13.36 -9.22
N LEU A 50 -28.97 -12.09 -8.97
CA LEU A 50 -30.31 -11.63 -8.64
C LEU A 50 -30.48 -10.23 -9.22
N GLU A 51 -31.36 -10.10 -10.22
CA GLU A 51 -31.76 -8.82 -10.77
C GLU A 51 -32.50 -7.98 -9.72
N ALA A 52 -32.05 -6.74 -9.48
CA ALA A 52 -32.88 -5.59 -9.14
C ALA A 52 -32.09 -4.27 -9.22
N ALA A 53 -32.60 -3.35 -10.05
CA ALA A 53 -32.66 -1.87 -10.03
C ALA A 53 -31.62 -0.97 -9.29
N PRO A 54 -31.46 0.31 -9.70
CA PRO A 54 -30.30 1.14 -9.40
C PRO A 54 -30.42 1.98 -8.12
N GLY A 55 -29.31 2.09 -7.39
CA GLY A 55 -29.04 3.18 -6.45
C GLY A 55 -29.12 2.77 -4.98
N GLU A 56 -27.97 2.35 -4.43
CA GLU A 56 -27.43 2.70 -3.10
C GLU A 56 -26.18 1.82 -2.93
N GLN A 57 -24.96 2.40 -2.90
CA GLN A 57 -23.76 1.60 -2.63
C GLN A 57 -23.78 1.14 -1.16
N ALA A 58 -24.16 -0.10 -0.92
CA ALA A 58 -24.10 -0.75 0.40
C ALA A 58 -22.64 -0.91 0.84
N ALA A 59 -22.21 -0.08 1.79
CA ALA A 59 -21.04 -0.35 2.61
C ALA A 59 -21.37 -1.55 3.52
N ALA A 60 -20.53 -2.57 3.47
CA ALA A 60 -20.65 -3.74 4.34
C ALA A 60 -20.61 -3.31 5.81
N ALA A 61 -21.59 -3.79 6.59
CA ALA A 61 -21.75 -3.50 8.00
C ALA A 61 -20.55 -3.99 8.81
N ALA A 62 -20.04 -3.12 9.69
CA ALA A 62 -19.20 -3.49 10.82
C ALA A 62 -19.89 -2.99 12.10
N GLU A 63 -19.76 -3.79 13.15
CA GLU A 63 -20.50 -3.74 14.40
C GLU A 63 -20.19 -2.53 15.29
N ASP A 64 -21.22 -2.15 16.06
CA ASP A 64 -21.32 -1.31 17.27
C ASP A 64 -20.12 -0.41 17.65
N GLY A 65 -19.78 0.49 16.73
CA GLY A 65 -19.03 1.71 16.96
C GLY A 65 -19.51 2.72 15.92
N GLY A 66 -20.00 3.89 16.34
CA GLY A 66 -20.65 4.83 15.42
C GLY A 66 -19.82 5.09 14.14
N ALA A 67 -20.49 5.22 13.00
CA ALA A 67 -19.81 5.51 11.74
C ALA A 67 -19.22 6.94 11.76
N CYS A 68 -17.93 7.06 11.43
CA CYS A 68 -17.28 8.34 11.22
C CYS A 68 -17.40 8.75 9.74
N THR A 69 -17.61 10.04 9.51
CA THR A 69 -17.57 10.61 8.15
C THR A 69 -16.27 11.36 7.93
N TYR A 70 -15.47 10.86 7.01
CA TYR A 70 -14.20 11.46 6.60
C TYR A 70 -14.42 12.37 5.39
N THR A 71 -13.60 13.40 5.27
CA THR A 71 -13.48 14.15 4.01
C THR A 71 -12.17 13.76 3.33
N VAL A 72 -12.26 13.22 2.13
CA VAL A 72 -11.08 12.85 1.32
C VAL A 72 -10.93 13.87 0.21
N LYS A 73 -9.75 14.49 0.10
CA LYS A 73 -9.40 15.36 -1.02
C LYS A 73 -8.32 14.71 -1.87
N VAL A 74 -8.55 14.63 -3.16
CA VAL A 74 -7.61 14.05 -4.13
C VAL A 74 -7.19 15.14 -5.08
N LYS A 75 -5.90 15.48 -5.10
CA LYS A 75 -5.32 16.39 -6.08
C LYS A 75 -4.77 15.58 -7.23
N THR A 76 -5.23 15.87 -8.44
CA THR A 76 -4.67 15.31 -9.66
C THR A 76 -3.51 16.19 -10.14
N SER A 77 -2.39 15.57 -10.49
CA SER A 77 -1.21 16.27 -11.03
C SER A 77 -1.54 16.98 -12.34
N CYS A 78 -0.86 18.10 -12.60
CA CYS A 78 -0.93 18.80 -13.87
C CYS A 78 -0.34 18.01 -15.05
N GLY A 79 0.56 17.06 -14.77
CA GLY A 79 1.10 16.14 -15.76
C GLY A 79 0.20 14.93 -16.06
N SER A 80 -0.96 14.83 -15.40
CA SER A 80 -1.94 13.77 -15.64
C SER A 80 -2.62 13.94 -17.00
N ALA A 81 -3.09 12.82 -17.57
CA ALA A 81 -3.92 12.84 -18.76
C ALA A 81 -5.13 13.79 -18.58
N ALA A 82 -5.51 14.52 -19.65
CA ALA A 82 -6.48 15.61 -19.59
C ALA A 82 -7.85 15.18 -19.03
N ARG A 83 -8.28 13.97 -19.37
CA ARG A 83 -9.31 13.22 -18.63
C ARG A 83 -8.73 11.86 -18.35
N SER A 84 -8.63 11.55 -17.08
CA SER A 84 -8.00 10.34 -16.59
C SER A 84 -9.07 9.46 -15.95
N SER A 85 -8.84 8.14 -15.94
CA SER A 85 -9.82 7.08 -15.65
C SER A 85 -10.95 7.49 -14.71
N GLY A 86 -12.19 7.23 -15.10
CA GLY A 86 -13.39 7.72 -14.39
C GLY A 86 -13.54 7.25 -12.94
N ALA A 87 -12.74 6.27 -12.46
CA ALA A 87 -12.76 5.90 -11.07
C ALA A 87 -11.46 5.28 -10.54
N VAL A 88 -11.27 5.40 -9.23
CA VAL A 88 -10.19 4.77 -8.45
C VAL A 88 -10.78 4.08 -7.22
N SER A 89 -10.25 2.93 -6.80
CA SER A 89 -10.56 2.35 -5.49
C SER A 89 -9.62 2.94 -4.43
N LEU A 90 -10.13 3.18 -3.23
CA LEU A 90 -9.40 3.76 -2.11
C LEU A 90 -9.49 2.84 -0.90
N ALA A 91 -8.37 2.65 -0.19
CA ALA A 91 -8.34 2.09 1.15
C ALA A 91 -7.45 2.97 2.04
N PHE A 92 -7.87 3.27 3.26
CA PHE A 92 -7.04 3.95 4.25
C PHE A 92 -7.43 3.50 5.66
N GLY A 93 -6.52 3.66 6.62
CA GLY A 93 -6.80 3.31 8.00
C GLY A 93 -5.67 3.67 8.94
N ASP A 94 -5.76 3.17 10.16
CA ASP A 94 -4.83 3.45 11.24
C ASP A 94 -4.12 2.18 11.75
N ALA A 95 -3.27 2.35 12.77
CA ALA A 95 -2.50 1.27 13.37
C ALA A 95 -3.37 0.22 14.12
N TYR A 96 -4.67 0.49 14.30
CA TYR A 96 -5.62 -0.37 14.98
C TYR A 96 -6.52 -1.14 14.00
N ARG A 97 -6.23 -1.09 12.70
CA ARG A 97 -7.02 -1.72 11.62
C ARG A 97 -8.44 -1.17 11.48
N ASN A 98 -8.66 0.10 11.86
CA ASN A 98 -9.87 0.81 11.48
C ASN A 98 -9.78 1.18 10.00
N GLU A 99 -10.04 0.20 9.12
CA GLU A 99 -9.96 0.37 7.67
C GLU A 99 -11.26 0.94 7.09
N VAL A 100 -11.10 1.97 6.26
CA VAL A 100 -12.15 2.47 5.37
C VAL A 100 -11.80 2.04 3.96
N TYR A 101 -12.69 1.23 3.36
CA TYR A 101 -12.58 0.80 1.97
C TYR A 101 -13.68 1.44 1.11
N VAL A 102 -13.28 2.03 0.00
CA VAL A 102 -14.19 2.59 -1.00
C VAL A 102 -13.90 1.93 -2.34
N ALA A 103 -14.84 1.10 -2.79
CA ALA A 103 -14.69 0.35 -4.03
C ALA A 103 -14.49 1.28 -5.24
N ARG A 104 -15.12 2.46 -5.24
CA ARG A 104 -15.11 3.35 -6.40
C ARG A 104 -15.32 4.82 -6.03
N LEU A 105 -14.24 5.60 -6.07
CA LEU A 105 -14.29 7.06 -6.07
C LEU A 105 -14.40 7.57 -7.50
N THR A 106 -15.47 8.32 -7.79
CA THR A 106 -15.79 8.84 -9.13
C THR A 106 -16.17 10.32 -8.98
N PRO A 107 -15.34 11.28 -9.45
CA PRO A 107 -15.75 12.67 -9.56
C PRO A 107 -16.83 12.85 -10.62
N ARG A 108 -17.62 13.93 -10.52
CA ARG A 108 -18.70 14.23 -11.48
C ARG A 108 -18.21 14.30 -12.94
N TYR A 109 -17.01 14.82 -13.16
CA TYR A 109 -16.44 15.05 -14.49
C TYR A 109 -15.20 14.18 -14.77
N GLY A 110 -14.98 13.15 -13.93
CA GLY A 110 -13.73 12.40 -13.90
C GLY A 110 -12.60 13.18 -13.22
N PHE A 111 -11.45 12.54 -13.04
CA PHE A 111 -10.30 13.17 -12.41
C PHE A 111 -9.61 14.10 -13.42
N GLU A 112 -9.90 15.40 -13.31
CA GLU A 112 -9.35 16.44 -14.18
C GLU A 112 -7.92 16.82 -13.76
N ARG A 113 -7.04 17.03 -14.74
CA ARG A 113 -5.65 17.47 -14.48
C ARG A 113 -5.62 18.78 -13.69
N CYS A 114 -4.67 18.94 -12.78
CA CYS A 114 -4.55 20.09 -11.87
C CYS A 114 -5.77 20.34 -10.95
N ALA A 115 -6.83 19.53 -11.00
CA ALA A 115 -8.02 19.74 -10.16
C ALA A 115 -7.90 19.03 -8.82
N THR A 116 -8.72 19.47 -7.86
CA THR A 116 -8.87 18.82 -6.56
C THR A 116 -10.31 18.36 -6.42
N ASP A 117 -10.50 17.06 -6.32
CA ASP A 117 -11.80 16.45 -6.06
C ASP A 117 -11.98 16.19 -4.56
N THR A 118 -13.20 16.36 -4.06
CA THR A 118 -13.54 16.18 -2.64
C THR A 118 -14.66 15.15 -2.50
N PHE A 119 -14.46 14.19 -1.60
CA PHE A 119 -15.38 13.10 -1.33
C PHE A 119 -15.71 13.04 0.17
N ARG A 120 -16.94 12.66 0.49
CA ARG A 120 -17.34 12.26 1.84
C ARG A 120 -17.43 10.74 1.86
N VAL A 121 -16.75 10.12 2.79
CA VAL A 121 -16.71 8.65 2.91
C VAL A 121 -16.98 8.26 4.35
N SER A 122 -17.76 7.21 4.55
CA SER A 122 -18.14 6.70 5.86
C SER A 122 -17.40 5.40 6.15
N GLY A 123 -17.04 5.18 7.41
CA GLY A 123 -16.39 3.96 7.86
C GLY A 123 -16.20 3.95 9.38
N PRO A 124 -15.48 2.96 9.93
CA PRO A 124 -15.17 2.92 11.35
C PRO A 124 -14.39 4.17 11.76
N CYS A 125 -14.66 4.69 12.97
CA CYS A 125 -13.86 5.77 13.54
C CYS A 125 -12.44 5.30 13.82
N GLY A 126 -11.46 6.10 13.37
CA GLY A 126 -10.03 5.84 13.55
C GLY A 126 -9.36 6.87 14.45
N TYR A 127 -8.09 6.62 14.75
CA TYR A 127 -7.28 7.41 15.70
C TYR A 127 -6.02 7.99 15.05
N GLY A 128 -6.12 8.46 13.81
CA GLY A 128 -4.96 8.92 13.03
C GLY A 128 -4.62 7.97 11.87
N VAL A 129 -5.07 8.33 10.68
CA VAL A 129 -4.80 7.61 9.44
C VAL A 129 -3.29 7.59 9.17
N CYS A 130 -2.71 6.40 9.13
CA CYS A 130 -1.28 6.18 8.92
C CYS A 130 -0.97 5.32 7.70
N TYR A 131 -1.97 4.78 6.99
CA TYR A 131 -1.76 4.19 5.68
C TYR A 131 -2.84 4.61 4.68
N LEU A 132 -2.50 4.58 3.40
CA LEU A 132 -3.43 4.82 2.30
C LEU A 132 -2.97 4.13 1.03
N TYR A 133 -3.88 3.46 0.36
CA TYR A 133 -3.69 2.80 -0.92
C TYR A 133 -4.74 3.23 -1.94
N LEU A 134 -4.31 3.39 -3.19
CA LEU A 134 -5.16 3.61 -4.36
C LEU A 134 -4.99 2.46 -5.34
N ARG A 135 -6.07 2.11 -6.04
CA ARG A 135 -6.01 1.17 -7.16
C ARG A 135 -6.75 1.76 -8.35
N GLY A 136 -6.01 2.03 -9.42
CA GLY A 136 -6.59 2.48 -10.69
C GLY A 136 -7.23 1.30 -11.46
N ALA A 137 -8.21 1.60 -12.31
CA ALA A 137 -8.93 0.61 -13.11
C ALA A 137 -8.08 -0.11 -14.19
N GLY A 138 -6.82 0.31 -14.38
CA GLY A 138 -5.82 -0.43 -15.16
C GLY A 138 -5.91 -0.36 -16.69
N ARG A 139 -6.86 0.40 -17.26
CA ARG A 139 -7.01 0.56 -18.72
C ARG A 139 -6.33 1.82 -19.29
N ASP A 140 -6.29 2.91 -18.51
CA ASP A 140 -5.80 4.21 -18.96
C ASP A 140 -4.68 4.69 -18.02
N GLY A 141 -3.45 4.20 -18.24
CA GLY A 141 -2.26 4.41 -17.38
C GLY A 141 -1.73 5.85 -17.31
N GLY A 142 -2.60 6.85 -17.38
CA GLY A 142 -2.25 8.27 -17.42
C GLY A 142 -2.77 9.09 -16.24
N TRP A 143 -3.56 8.51 -15.32
CA TRP A 143 -3.93 9.24 -14.10
C TRP A 143 -2.78 9.25 -13.10
N ALA A 144 -2.37 10.46 -12.70
CA ALA A 144 -1.38 10.67 -11.67
C ALA A 144 -1.97 11.55 -10.56
N PRO A 145 -2.28 11.00 -9.36
CA PRO A 145 -2.51 11.84 -8.20
C PRO A 145 -1.20 12.55 -7.82
N GLU A 146 -1.31 13.78 -7.35
CA GLU A 146 -0.22 14.53 -6.72
C GLU A 146 -0.23 14.27 -5.20
N TRP A 147 -1.42 14.33 -4.59
CA TRP A 147 -1.62 13.97 -3.19
C TRP A 147 -3.05 13.55 -2.89
N VAL A 148 -3.19 12.78 -1.81
CA VAL A 148 -4.48 12.49 -1.16
C VAL A 148 -4.41 12.98 0.29
N ARG A 149 -5.44 13.72 0.71
CA ARG A 149 -5.61 14.19 2.08
C ARG A 149 -6.86 13.58 2.69
N VAL A 150 -6.72 12.98 3.86
CA VAL A 150 -7.83 12.46 4.65
C VAL A 150 -8.02 13.36 5.87
N PHE A 151 -9.20 13.97 5.97
CA PHE A 151 -9.62 14.77 7.10
C PHE A 151 -10.55 13.92 7.97
N GLU A 152 -10.12 13.67 9.19
CA GLU A 152 -10.89 12.97 10.22
C GLU A 152 -11.84 13.95 10.91
N PRO A 153 -13.01 13.50 11.40
CA PRO A 153 -13.94 14.38 12.09
C PRO A 153 -13.38 14.98 13.38
N THR A 154 -12.41 14.31 14.01
CA THR A 154 -11.83 14.67 15.30
C THR A 154 -10.49 15.40 15.19
N SER A 155 -9.94 15.60 13.99
CA SER A 155 -8.62 16.21 13.77
C SER A 155 -8.70 17.41 12.83
N SER A 156 -8.06 18.51 13.21
CA SER A 156 -7.88 19.70 12.36
C SER A 156 -6.76 19.54 11.34
N THR A 157 -5.85 18.59 11.55
CA THR A 157 -4.70 18.33 10.67
C THR A 157 -4.97 17.08 9.83
N PRO A 158 -5.01 17.19 8.48
CA PRO A 158 -5.26 16.03 7.63
C PRO A 158 -4.03 15.14 7.50
N SER A 159 -4.27 13.83 7.42
CA SER A 159 -3.25 12.89 6.96
C SER A 159 -3.03 13.05 5.46
N THR A 160 -1.82 13.47 5.07
CA THR A 160 -1.45 13.74 3.68
C THR A 160 -0.54 12.65 3.14
N PHE A 161 -0.85 12.13 1.96
CA PHE A 161 -0.08 11.13 1.23
C PHE A 161 0.24 11.66 -0.17
N TYR A 162 1.52 11.78 -0.50
CA TYR A 162 1.98 12.33 -1.78
C TYR A 162 2.28 11.21 -2.78
N PHE A 163 1.80 11.38 -4.00
CA PHE A 163 2.00 10.44 -5.10
C PHE A 163 2.92 11.08 -6.14
N GLY A 164 3.99 10.38 -6.52
CA GLY A 164 5.06 10.92 -7.37
C GLY A 164 4.83 10.75 -8.87
N GLY A 165 3.72 10.15 -9.30
CA GLY A 165 3.49 9.82 -10.70
C GLY A 165 2.24 8.96 -10.94
N PRO A 166 2.07 8.44 -12.17
CA PRO A 166 0.94 7.60 -12.52
C PRO A 166 0.87 6.33 -11.67
N LEU A 167 -0.35 5.89 -11.37
CA LEU A 167 -0.55 4.63 -10.63
C LEU A 167 -0.25 3.42 -11.52
N PRO A 168 0.35 2.34 -10.96
CA PRO A 168 0.42 1.05 -11.62
C PRO A 168 -0.97 0.53 -12.01
N ALA A 169 -1.07 -0.10 -13.18
CA ALA A 169 -2.34 -0.59 -13.71
C ALA A 169 -2.91 -1.73 -12.88
N GLY A 170 -4.11 -1.54 -12.30
CA GLY A 170 -4.88 -2.62 -11.68
C GLY A 170 -4.30 -3.17 -10.38
N VAL A 171 -3.29 -2.52 -9.79
CA VAL A 171 -2.63 -2.92 -8.54
C VAL A 171 -2.81 -1.83 -7.49
N TRP A 172 -2.90 -2.23 -6.23
CA TRP A 172 -2.89 -1.32 -5.09
C TRP A 172 -1.51 -0.67 -4.94
N TYR A 173 -1.47 0.66 -4.92
CA TYR A 173 -0.26 1.46 -4.75
C TYR A 173 -0.50 2.53 -3.69
N GLY A 174 0.46 2.71 -2.79
CA GLY A 174 0.31 3.62 -1.67
C GLY A 174 1.40 3.46 -0.62
N PHE A 175 1.10 3.90 0.59
CA PHE A 175 2.08 4.02 1.66
C PHE A 175 1.48 3.53 2.97
N ASP A 176 2.26 2.74 3.72
CA ASP A 176 2.01 2.43 5.12
C ASP A 176 3.14 3.05 5.95
N ARG A 177 2.76 4.00 6.80
CA ARG A 177 3.64 4.69 7.75
C ARG A 177 3.13 4.50 9.18
N CYS A 178 2.32 3.47 9.41
CA CYS A 178 1.93 3.08 10.75
C CYS A 178 3.16 2.60 11.51
N VAL A 179 3.36 3.13 12.71
CA VAL A 179 4.36 2.57 13.61
C VAL A 179 3.92 1.16 13.95
N SER A 180 4.71 0.16 13.54
CA SER A 180 4.51 -1.20 14.03
C SER A 180 4.65 -1.14 15.54
N ARG A 181 3.56 -1.34 16.28
CA ARG A 181 3.70 -1.67 17.70
C ARG A 181 4.48 -2.97 17.71
N PRO A 182 5.63 -3.08 18.43
CA PRO A 182 6.12 -4.39 18.77
C PRO A 182 4.94 -5.11 19.38
N GLY A 183 4.51 -6.23 18.79
CA GLY A 183 3.64 -7.13 19.51
C GLY A 183 4.32 -7.44 20.85
N PRO A 184 3.57 -7.80 21.91
CA PRO A 184 4.23 -8.49 23.01
C PRO A 184 5.04 -9.59 22.35
N ALA A 185 6.37 -9.54 22.52
CA ALA A 185 7.25 -10.53 21.92
C ALA A 185 6.59 -11.87 22.21
N SER A 186 6.22 -12.61 21.16
CA SER A 186 5.71 -13.96 21.32
C SER A 186 6.70 -14.61 22.25
N ALA A 187 6.29 -14.85 23.50
CA ALA A 187 7.11 -15.57 24.44
C ALA A 187 7.34 -16.89 23.74
N VAL A 188 8.57 -17.08 23.26
CA VAL A 188 9.05 -18.38 22.86
C VAL A 188 9.00 -19.16 24.17
N VAL A 189 7.92 -19.91 24.35
CA VAL A 189 7.86 -20.96 25.34
C VAL A 189 8.80 -22.01 24.78
N ASP A 190 10.08 -21.89 25.11
CA ASP A 190 11.03 -22.98 24.98
C ASP A 190 10.52 -24.10 25.89
N GLY A 191 9.78 -25.02 25.28
CA GLY A 191 9.48 -26.31 25.87
C GLY A 191 10.73 -27.15 25.73
N ASP A 192 11.58 -27.14 26.76
CA ASP A 192 12.58 -28.18 26.96
C ASP A 192 12.21 -29.03 28.18
N GLU A 193 12.11 -30.31 27.85
CA GLU A 193 11.77 -31.46 28.65
C GLU A 193 12.89 -31.77 29.66
N ALA A 194 12.55 -31.92 30.94
CA ALA A 194 13.40 -32.60 31.90
C ALA A 194 12.58 -33.69 32.60
N SER A 195 12.74 -34.90 32.07
CA SER A 195 12.24 -36.16 32.63
C SER A 195 13.18 -36.68 33.74
N SER A 196 12.57 -37.26 34.78
CA SER A 196 13.14 -38.08 35.88
C SER A 196 13.96 -37.32 36.94
N VAL A 197 13.82 -37.55 38.26
CA VAL A 197 13.90 -38.83 38.99
C VAL A 197 13.04 -38.80 40.28
N ALA A 198 12.53 -39.96 40.64
CA ALA A 198 11.76 -40.30 41.83
C ALA A 198 12.46 -40.06 43.19
N ALA A 199 11.67 -39.77 44.23
CA ALA A 199 11.87 -40.31 45.58
C ALA A 199 10.56 -40.31 46.36
N ALA A 200 10.11 -41.50 46.74
CA ALA A 200 9.15 -41.71 47.81
C ALA A 200 9.84 -41.53 49.17
N GLN A 201 9.19 -40.91 50.16
CA GLN A 201 9.00 -41.45 51.52
C GLN A 201 8.25 -40.48 52.45
N SER A 202 7.42 -41.12 53.26
CA SER A 202 6.61 -40.71 54.41
C SER A 202 7.37 -40.08 55.57
N VAL A 203 6.72 -39.12 56.28
CA VAL A 203 6.44 -39.15 57.73
C VAL A 203 5.12 -38.42 57.97
#